data_AF-A0A2X3EX02-F1
#
_entry.id   AF-A0A2X3EX02-F1
#
_cell.length_a   1.000
_cell.length_b   1.000
_cell.length_c   1.000
_cell.angle_alpha   90.00
_cell.angle_beta   90.00
_cell.angle_gamma   90.00
#
_symmetry.space_group_name_H-M   'P 1'
#
loop_
_entity.id
_entity.type
_entity.pdbx_description
1 polymer ?
#
loop_
_entity_poly.entity_id
_entity_poly.type
_entity_poly.pdbx_seq_one_letter_code
_entity_poly.pdbx_strand_id
1 'polypeptide(L)'
;MLASAAQASPPAVKLRGGGDKIKTLIINAAECEPYITADDRLMQDCAAQIVEGIRILAHILQPEEVLIGIEDNKPQAISMLRAVLCDAHGISLRVIPTKYPSGGAKQLTQILTGKQVPHGGRSSDIGVLMQNVGTAYAVKRAVIDGEPLTERVVTLTGEAVTRPGNVWARLGTPVRHLLNDAGFCPAPSQW
;
A
#
# COMPACT_ATOMS: atom_id res chain seq x y z
N MET A 1 -5.27 6.88 -17.99
CA MET A 1 -5.92 6.29 -16.79
C MET A 1 -5.25 6.89 -15.56
N LEU A 2 -6.05 7.44 -14.64
CA LEU A 2 -5.59 7.93 -13.34
C LEU A 2 -6.02 6.88 -12.31
N ALA A 3 -5.06 6.24 -11.65
CA ALA A 3 -5.38 5.18 -10.69
C ALA A 3 -4.54 5.32 -9.42
N SER A 4 -5.20 5.09 -8.28
CA SER A 4 -4.62 5.00 -6.95
C SER A 4 -5.22 3.75 -6.31
N ALA A 5 -4.38 2.80 -5.89
CA ALA A 5 -4.80 1.47 -5.40
C ALA A 5 -5.50 1.48 -4.02
N ALA A 6 -5.78 2.66 -3.44
CA ALA A 6 -6.32 2.75 -2.09
C ALA A 6 -7.85 2.63 -2.06
N GLN A 7 -8.38 1.51 -1.57
CA GLN A 7 -9.71 1.47 -0.95
C GLN A 7 -9.70 2.38 0.28
N ALA A 8 -10.24 3.59 0.15
CA ALA A 8 -10.30 4.59 1.20
C ALA A 8 -11.32 4.20 2.29
N SER A 9 -10.91 3.37 3.25
CA SER A 9 -11.61 3.22 4.54
C SER A 9 -10.79 3.92 5.62
N PRO A 10 -11.40 4.72 6.53
CA PRO A 10 -10.66 5.42 7.57
C PRO A 10 -9.86 4.44 8.44
N PRO A 11 -8.54 4.62 8.65
CA PRO A 11 -7.75 3.76 9.51
C PRO A 11 -8.37 3.62 10.90
N ALA A 12 -8.90 4.72 11.44
CA ALA A 12 -9.55 4.77 12.75
C ALA A 12 -10.74 3.78 12.89
N VAL A 13 -11.50 3.54 11.81
CA VAL A 13 -12.63 2.60 11.82
C VAL A 13 -12.14 1.15 11.83
N LYS A 14 -11.03 0.85 11.13
CA LYS A 14 -10.39 -0.48 11.18
C LYS A 14 -9.68 -0.74 12.52
N LEU A 15 -9.14 0.30 13.16
CA LEU A 15 -8.45 0.21 14.45
C LEU A 15 -9.42 -0.03 15.62
N ARG A 16 -10.63 0.55 15.60
CA ARG A 16 -11.62 0.40 16.68
C ARG A 16 -12.30 -0.97 16.76
N GLY A 17 -12.27 -1.79 15.71
CA GLY A 17 -12.88 -3.12 15.70
C GLY A 17 -12.01 -4.26 16.24
N GLY A 18 -10.73 -3.98 16.55
CA GLY A 18 -9.71 -4.99 16.86
C GLY A 18 -9.27 -5.06 18.31
N GLY A 19 -10.01 -4.43 19.24
CA GLY A 19 -9.61 -4.14 20.61
C GLY A 19 -9.20 -5.33 21.49
N ASP A 20 -9.26 -6.58 21.02
CA ASP A 20 -8.79 -7.70 21.82
C ASP A 20 -7.86 -8.73 21.16
N LYS A 21 -7.73 -8.90 19.82
CA LYS A 21 -6.87 -10.01 19.27
C LYS A 21 -6.34 -9.78 17.85
N ILE A 22 -5.70 -8.65 17.54
CA ILE A 22 -4.89 -8.61 16.31
C ILE A 22 -3.63 -9.44 16.55
N LYS A 23 -3.56 -10.62 15.94
CA LYS A 23 -2.40 -11.52 16.01
C LYS A 23 -1.37 -11.17 14.95
N THR A 24 -1.83 -10.92 13.73
CA THR A 24 -0.96 -10.66 12.58
C THR A 24 -1.31 -9.30 11.98
N LEU A 25 -0.31 -8.41 11.88
CA LEU A 25 -0.40 -7.22 11.05
C LEU A 25 0.24 -7.50 9.69
N ILE A 26 -0.56 -7.44 8.63
CA ILE A 26 -0.08 -7.57 7.25
C ILE A 26 0.02 -6.18 6.61
N ILE A 27 1.19 -5.87 6.06
CA ILE A 27 1.41 -4.73 5.18
C ILE A 27 1.34 -5.24 3.75
N ASN A 28 0.28 -4.85 3.04
CA ASN A 28 0.09 -5.15 1.64
C ASN A 28 0.95 -4.22 0.79
N ALA A 29 2.03 -4.79 0.25
CA ALA A 29 2.96 -4.20 -0.71
C ALA A 29 2.80 -4.84 -2.12
N ALA A 30 1.73 -5.61 -2.34
CA ALA A 30 1.39 -6.15 -3.65
C ALA A 30 0.59 -5.11 -4.43
N GLU A 31 1.11 -4.73 -5.60
CA GLU A 31 0.50 -3.78 -6.52
C GLU A 31 0.32 -4.52 -7.84
N CYS A 32 -0.86 -5.12 -7.96
CA CYS A 32 -1.17 -6.12 -8.98
C CYS A 32 -1.90 -5.55 -10.20
N GLU A 33 -2.39 -4.31 -10.13
CA GLU A 33 -3.04 -3.65 -11.25
C GLU A 33 -2.00 -3.28 -12.32
N PRO A 34 -2.15 -3.79 -13.56
CA PRO A 34 -1.26 -3.41 -14.66
C PRO A 34 -1.19 -1.89 -14.81
N TYR A 35 0.01 -1.37 -15.07
CA TYR A 35 0.32 0.05 -15.26
C TYR A 35 0.26 0.94 -14.01
N ILE A 36 -0.14 0.44 -12.83
CA ILE A 36 -0.02 1.19 -11.57
C ILE A 36 1.36 0.90 -10.96
N THR A 37 2.04 1.96 -10.52
CA THR A 37 3.42 1.91 -9.99
C THR A 37 3.62 2.81 -8.77
N ALA A 38 2.53 3.33 -8.20
CA ALA A 38 2.57 4.32 -7.13
C ALA A 38 3.12 3.73 -5.84
N ASP A 39 2.67 2.53 -5.46
CA ASP A 39 3.12 1.85 -4.25
C ASP A 39 4.55 1.32 -4.46
N ASP A 40 4.88 0.81 -5.65
CA ASP A 40 6.26 0.44 -6.00
C ASP A 40 7.24 1.62 -5.84
N ARG A 41 6.91 2.79 -6.41
CA ARG A 41 7.75 3.98 -6.26
C ARG A 41 7.83 4.46 -4.81
N LEU A 42 6.71 4.46 -4.09
CA LEU A 42 6.71 4.82 -2.69
C LEU A 42 7.62 3.92 -1.86
N MET A 43 7.64 2.60 -2.14
CA MET A 43 8.54 1.66 -1.47
C MET A 43 10.01 1.87 -1.82
N GLN A 44 10.32 2.21 -3.07
CA GLN A 44 11.70 2.50 -3.48
C GLN A 44 12.23 3.79 -2.83
N ASP A 45 11.44 4.85 -2.85
CA ASP A 45 11.89 6.19 -2.46
C ASP A 45 11.74 6.45 -0.95
N CYS A 46 10.80 5.76 -0.29
CA CYS A 46 10.40 6.04 1.09
C CYS A 46 10.38 4.78 2.01
N ALA A 47 11.20 3.76 1.72
CA ALA A 47 11.27 2.52 2.50
C ALA A 47 11.45 2.75 4.01
N ALA A 48 12.36 3.66 4.41
CA ALA A 48 12.65 3.95 5.81
C ALA A 48 11.42 4.52 6.54
N GLN A 49 10.73 5.46 5.90
CA GLN A 49 9.53 6.10 6.43
C GLN A 49 8.36 5.11 6.53
N ILE A 50 8.22 4.21 5.55
CA ILE A 50 7.24 3.13 5.59
C ILE A 50 7.51 2.23 6.81
N VAL A 51 8.74 1.75 6.97
CA VAL A 51 9.12 0.86 8.09
C VAL A 51 8.89 1.53 9.44
N GLU A 52 9.19 2.83 9.57
CA GLU A 52 8.91 3.56 10.81
C GLU A 52 7.40 3.67 11.09
N GLY A 53 6.60 3.89 10.05
CA GLY A 53 5.14 3.83 10.15
C GLY A 53 4.60 2.47 10.58
N ILE A 54 5.23 1.38 10.09
CA ILE A 54 4.91 0.01 10.49
C ILE A 54 5.25 -0.21 11.97
N ARG A 55 6.39 0.31 12.46
CA ARG A 55 6.78 0.22 13.89
C ARG A 55 5.77 0.92 14.79
N ILE A 56 5.28 2.10 14.38
CA ILE A 56 4.23 2.83 15.12
C ILE A 56 2.94 2.01 15.17
N LEU A 57 2.52 1.45 14.03
CA LEU A 57 1.35 0.56 13.98
C LEU A 57 1.52 -0.65 14.90
N ALA A 58 2.70 -1.29 14.87
CA ALA A 58 3.01 -2.44 15.73
C ALA A 58 3.00 -2.07 17.21
N HIS A 59 3.50 -0.88 17.57
CA HIS A 59 3.47 -0.38 18.94
C HIS A 59 2.03 -0.16 19.45
N ILE A 60 1.14 0.37 18.60
CA ILE A 60 -0.26 0.62 18.98
C ILE A 60 -1.05 -0.69 19.06
N LEU A 61 -0.82 -1.60 18.11
CA LEU A 61 -1.62 -2.81 17.94
C LEU A 61 -1.11 -4.00 18.75
N GLN A 62 0.16 -3.99 19.14
CA GLN A 62 0.85 -5.09 19.82
C GLN A 62 0.59 -6.47 19.18
N PRO A 63 0.78 -6.64 17.85
CA PRO A 63 0.54 -7.92 17.20
C PRO A 63 1.61 -8.95 17.60
N GLU A 64 1.27 -10.24 17.52
CA GLU A 64 2.23 -11.34 17.68
C GLU A 64 3.27 -11.35 16.55
N GLU A 65 2.89 -10.95 15.34
CA GLU A 65 3.78 -10.88 14.17
C GLU A 65 3.40 -9.76 13.19
N VAL A 66 4.41 -9.24 12.48
CA VAL A 66 4.24 -8.26 11.40
C VAL A 66 4.85 -8.80 10.11
N LEU A 67 4.03 -8.85 9.05
CA LEU A 67 4.41 -9.39 7.74
C LEU A 67 4.24 -8.31 6.66
N ILE A 68 5.27 -8.09 5.84
CA ILE A 68 5.17 -7.27 4.62
C ILE A 68 5.12 -8.22 3.42
N GLY A 69 4.01 -8.25 2.69
CA GLY A 69 3.86 -9.08 1.50
C GLY A 69 4.10 -8.30 0.22
N ILE A 70 5.16 -8.62 -0.51
CA ILE A 70 5.58 -7.93 -1.75
C ILE A 70 5.75 -8.94 -2.90
N GLU A 71 5.39 -8.55 -4.11
CA GLU A 71 5.52 -9.39 -5.30
C GLU A 71 6.98 -9.45 -5.81
N ASP A 72 7.39 -10.61 -6.33
CA ASP A 72 8.76 -10.88 -6.82
C ASP A 72 9.17 -10.03 -8.03
N ASN A 73 8.21 -9.44 -8.75
CA ASN A 73 8.45 -8.52 -9.85
C ASN A 73 8.86 -7.10 -9.43
N LYS A 74 9.03 -6.81 -8.13
CA LYS A 74 9.46 -5.50 -7.60
C LYS A 74 10.88 -5.52 -6.98
N PRO A 75 11.94 -5.91 -7.72
CA PRO A 75 13.26 -6.18 -7.13
C PRO A 75 13.90 -4.95 -6.47
N GLN A 76 13.68 -3.74 -7.00
CA GLN A 76 14.20 -2.50 -6.41
C GLN A 76 13.54 -2.21 -5.05
N ALA A 77 12.21 -2.27 -4.98
CA ALA A 77 11.47 -2.09 -3.73
C ALA A 77 11.85 -3.16 -2.69
N ILE A 78 11.99 -4.43 -3.11
CA ILE A 78 12.47 -5.52 -2.25
C ILE A 78 13.86 -5.18 -1.67
N SER A 79 14.79 -4.71 -2.51
CA SER A 79 16.13 -4.33 -2.08
C SER A 79 16.10 -3.22 -1.04
N MET A 80 15.35 -2.15 -1.30
CA MET A 80 15.24 -1.00 -0.38
C MET A 80 14.61 -1.39 0.95
N LEU A 81 13.53 -2.18 0.94
CA LEU A 81 12.89 -2.68 2.16
C LEU A 81 13.83 -3.61 2.95
N ARG A 82 14.56 -4.51 2.28
CA ARG A 82 15.54 -5.39 2.94
C ARG A 82 16.66 -4.60 3.61
N ALA A 83 17.18 -3.58 2.94
CA ALA A 83 18.24 -2.74 3.49
C ALA A 83 17.81 -2.04 4.77
N VAL A 84 16.59 -1.47 4.80
CA VAL A 84 16.03 -0.82 5.98
C VAL A 84 15.70 -1.81 7.10
N LEU A 85 15.29 -3.03 6.75
CA LEU A 85 14.90 -4.06 7.71
C LEU A 85 16.07 -4.88 8.28
N CYS A 86 17.32 -4.64 7.84
CA CYS A 86 18.48 -5.45 8.24
C CYS A 86 18.64 -5.55 9.77
N ASP A 87 18.31 -4.48 10.49
CA ASP A 87 18.38 -4.39 11.96
C ASP A 87 17.00 -4.33 12.63
N ALA A 88 15.93 -4.58 11.87
CA ALA A 88 14.57 -4.54 12.39
C ALA A 88 14.16 -5.93 12.92
N HIS A 89 13.96 -6.04 14.23
CA HIS A 89 13.35 -7.21 14.84
C HIS A 89 11.82 -7.12 14.79
N GLY A 90 11.15 -8.26 14.58
CA GLY A 90 9.68 -8.36 14.64
C GLY A 90 8.92 -8.02 13.35
N ILE A 91 9.60 -7.59 12.28
CA ILE A 91 8.99 -7.33 10.97
C ILE A 91 9.63 -8.25 9.93
N SER A 92 8.82 -9.09 9.26
CA SER A 92 9.29 -10.00 8.23
C SER A 92 8.84 -9.58 6.84
N LEU A 93 9.79 -9.42 5.92
CA LEU A 93 9.50 -9.24 4.49
C LEU A 93 9.30 -10.61 3.82
N ARG A 94 8.14 -10.80 3.18
CA ARG A 94 7.76 -12.01 2.45
C ARG A 94 7.59 -11.68 0.98
N VAL A 95 8.51 -12.19 0.16
CA VAL A 95 8.42 -12.10 -1.31
C VAL A 95 7.50 -13.22 -1.80
N ILE A 96 6.47 -12.85 -2.56
CA ILE A 96 5.45 -13.78 -3.09
C ILE A 96 5.49 -13.83 -4.62
N PRO A 97 5.12 -14.95 -5.25
CA PRO A 97 5.05 -15.04 -6.71
C PRO A 97 4.04 -14.06 -7.29
N THR A 98 4.40 -13.37 -8.38
CA THR A 98 3.48 -12.54 -9.16
C THR A 98 2.45 -13.41 -9.88
N LYS A 99 1.33 -13.73 -9.21
CA LYS A 99 0.23 -14.54 -9.76
C LYS A 99 -1.10 -13.85 -9.54
N TYR A 100 -1.64 -13.24 -10.60
CA TYR A 100 -2.91 -12.53 -10.54
C TYR A 100 -4.09 -13.49 -10.21
N PRO A 101 -5.00 -13.15 -9.27
CA PRO A 101 -5.05 -11.92 -8.46
C PRO A 101 -4.41 -12.04 -7.05
N SER A 102 -3.07 -11.97 -6.94
CA SER A 102 -2.29 -12.09 -5.69
C SER A 102 -2.56 -10.98 -4.65
N GLY A 103 -2.90 -9.76 -5.09
CA GLY A 103 -3.02 -8.57 -4.23
C GLY A 103 -4.34 -8.44 -3.47
N GLY A 104 -5.31 -9.34 -3.73
CA GLY A 104 -6.56 -9.37 -2.99
C GLY A 104 -6.31 -9.73 -1.52
N ALA A 105 -6.85 -8.94 -0.59
CA ALA A 105 -6.58 -9.09 0.84
C ALA A 105 -6.78 -10.52 1.39
N LYS A 106 -7.78 -11.26 0.88
CA LYS A 106 -8.02 -12.65 1.26
C LYS A 106 -6.94 -13.61 0.75
N GLN A 107 -6.49 -13.43 -0.49
CA GLN A 107 -5.49 -14.27 -1.13
C GLN A 107 -4.10 -14.01 -0.53
N LEU A 108 -3.74 -12.74 -0.32
CA LEU A 108 -2.50 -12.39 0.35
C LEU A 108 -2.46 -12.93 1.79
N THR A 109 -3.56 -12.84 2.54
CA THR A 109 -3.65 -13.44 3.88
C THR A 109 -3.40 -14.95 3.83
N GLN A 110 -4.03 -15.66 2.89
CA GLN A 110 -3.82 -17.09 2.75
C GLN A 110 -2.38 -17.45 2.38
N ILE A 111 -1.74 -16.70 1.47
CA ILE A 111 -0.35 -16.92 1.06
C ILE A 111 0.61 -16.70 2.23
N LEU A 112 0.39 -15.65 3.02
CA LEU A 112 1.31 -15.25 4.08
C LEU A 112 1.11 -16.03 5.38
N THR A 113 -0.13 -16.37 5.74
CA THR A 113 -0.44 -16.97 7.04
C THR A 113 -0.99 -18.40 6.95
N GLY A 114 -1.27 -18.90 5.74
CA GLY A 114 -1.95 -20.19 5.53
C GLY A 114 -3.42 -20.22 5.95
N LYS A 115 -3.98 -19.09 6.45
CA LYS A 115 -5.36 -19.02 6.95
C LYS A 115 -6.29 -18.48 5.87
N GLN A 116 -7.46 -19.08 5.72
CA GLN A 116 -8.49 -18.57 4.85
C GLN A 116 -9.47 -17.69 5.63
N VAL A 117 -9.84 -16.55 5.05
CA VAL A 117 -10.92 -15.72 5.58
C VAL A 117 -12.25 -16.43 5.30
N PRO A 118 -13.09 -16.70 6.31
CA PRO A 118 -14.38 -17.37 6.13
C PRO A 118 -15.25 -16.67 5.07
N HIS A 119 -16.13 -17.44 4.42
CA HIS A 119 -17.11 -16.85 3.52
C HIS A 119 -18.03 -15.89 4.29
N GLY A 120 -18.19 -14.65 3.82
CA GLY A 120 -18.92 -13.59 4.54
C GLY A 120 -18.20 -12.99 5.77
N GLY A 121 -17.08 -13.56 6.22
CA GLY A 121 -16.28 -13.07 7.35
C GLY A 121 -15.27 -11.99 6.98
N ARG A 122 -14.71 -11.33 8.00
CA ARG A 122 -13.67 -10.30 7.91
C ARG A 122 -12.31 -10.88 8.32
N SER A 123 -11.21 -10.30 7.82
CA SER A 123 -9.85 -10.72 8.24
C SER A 123 -9.61 -10.53 9.74
N SER A 124 -10.29 -9.55 10.36
CA SER A 124 -10.29 -9.34 11.81
C SER A 124 -10.78 -10.56 12.59
N ASP A 125 -11.69 -11.36 12.01
CA ASP A 125 -12.29 -12.53 12.67
C ASP A 125 -11.27 -13.66 12.83
N ILE A 126 -10.19 -13.65 12.04
CA ILE A 126 -9.05 -14.58 12.16
C ILE A 126 -7.82 -13.92 12.82
N GLY A 127 -8.00 -12.75 13.41
CA GLY A 127 -6.94 -11.98 14.08
C GLY A 127 -5.95 -11.33 13.11
N VAL A 128 -6.35 -11.07 11.86
CA VAL A 128 -5.48 -10.46 10.84
C VAL A 128 -5.97 -9.05 10.52
N LEU A 129 -5.09 -8.07 10.74
CA LEU A 129 -5.30 -6.70 10.24
C LEU A 129 -4.40 -6.45 9.04
N MET A 130 -4.98 -5.97 7.94
CA MET A 130 -4.24 -5.61 6.74
C MET A 130 -4.26 -4.10 6.49
N GLN A 131 -3.09 -3.53 6.23
CA GLN A 131 -2.89 -2.14 5.85
C GLN A 131 -2.07 -2.04 4.56
N ASN A 132 -2.32 -1.05 3.72
CA ASN A 132 -1.51 -0.77 2.53
C ASN A 132 -0.22 0.01 2.95
N VAL A 133 0.87 -0.14 2.19
CA VAL A 133 2.13 0.59 2.39
C VAL A 133 1.96 2.11 2.47
N GLY A 134 1.10 2.71 1.65
CA GLY A 134 0.78 4.13 1.68
C GLY A 134 0.14 4.57 3.00
N THR A 135 -0.64 3.69 3.64
CA THR A 135 -1.18 3.96 4.99
C THR A 135 -0.07 3.96 6.03
N ALA A 136 0.87 3.01 5.99
CA ALA A 136 1.99 2.99 6.91
C ALA A 136 2.85 4.26 6.78
N TYR A 137 3.17 4.66 5.54
CA TYR A 137 3.85 5.92 5.26
C TYR A 137 3.11 7.14 5.86
N ALA A 138 1.79 7.21 5.68
CA ALA A 138 0.97 8.29 6.22
C ALA A 138 0.94 8.30 7.76
N VAL A 139 0.96 7.12 8.41
CA VAL A 139 1.00 7.01 9.87
C VAL A 139 2.29 7.60 10.43
N LYS A 140 3.44 7.31 9.81
CA LYS A 140 4.71 7.95 10.18
C LYS A 140 4.58 9.46 10.15
N ARG A 141 4.11 10.02 9.04
CA ARG A 141 3.98 11.48 8.88
C ARG A 141 3.04 12.09 9.92
N ALA A 142 1.90 11.47 10.16
CA ALA A 142 0.93 11.97 11.12
C ALA A 142 1.45 11.96 12.58
N VAL A 143 2.18 10.92 12.97
CA VAL A 143 2.60 10.73 14.36
C VAL A 143 3.94 11.40 14.67
N ILE A 144 4.91 11.28 13.76
CA ILE A 144 6.27 11.81 13.98
C ILE A 144 6.39 13.25 13.48
N ASP A 145 5.85 13.54 12.29
CA ASP A 145 6.02 14.84 11.65
C ASP A 145 4.87 15.82 11.99
N GLY A 146 3.79 15.32 12.61
CA GLY A 146 2.57 16.11 12.88
C GLY A 146 1.77 16.45 11.63
N GLU A 147 2.01 15.74 10.54
CA GLU A 147 1.46 16.04 9.21
C GLU A 147 0.28 15.11 8.87
N PRO A 148 -0.95 15.63 8.74
CA PRO A 148 -2.07 14.80 8.33
C PRO A 148 -1.90 14.32 6.88
N LEU A 149 -2.65 13.29 6.49
CA LEU A 149 -2.66 12.81 5.11
C LEU A 149 -3.29 13.85 4.17
N THR A 150 -2.47 14.72 3.60
CA THR A 150 -2.89 15.77 2.67
C THR A 150 -2.67 15.41 1.21
N GLU A 151 -1.82 14.43 0.93
CA GLU A 151 -1.42 14.04 -0.42
C GLU A 151 -1.10 12.55 -0.52
N ARG A 152 -1.07 12.01 -1.74
CA ARG A 152 -0.67 10.63 -2.02
C ARG A 152 0.05 10.53 -3.36
N VAL A 153 0.85 9.48 -3.55
CA VAL A 153 1.40 9.15 -4.86
C VAL A 153 0.28 8.61 -5.75
N VAL A 154 0.23 9.09 -6.99
CA VAL A 154 -0.72 8.67 -8.02
C VAL A 154 0.03 8.34 -9.30
N THR A 155 -0.36 7.26 -9.98
CA THR A 155 0.19 6.93 -11.30
C THR A 155 -0.63 7.61 -12.40
N LEU A 156 0.06 8.38 -13.24
CA LEU A 156 -0.42 8.98 -14.49
C LEU A 156 0.10 8.12 -15.64
N THR A 157 -0.80 7.48 -16.38
CA THR A 157 -0.40 6.56 -17.45
C THR A 157 -1.48 6.47 -18.55
N GLY A 158 -1.14 5.83 -19.66
CA GLY A 158 -2.00 5.62 -20.83
C GLY A 158 -1.50 6.35 -22.08
N GLU A 159 -1.93 5.86 -23.25
CA GLU A 159 -1.44 6.33 -24.57
C GLU A 159 -1.73 7.81 -24.84
N ALA A 160 -2.82 8.33 -24.27
CA ALA A 160 -3.23 9.73 -24.40
C ALA A 160 -2.46 10.68 -23.47
N VAL A 161 -1.46 10.22 -22.73
CA VAL A 161 -0.66 11.01 -21.78
C VAL A 161 0.76 11.17 -22.31
N THR A 162 1.21 12.41 -22.51
CA THR A 162 2.55 12.70 -23.04
C THR A 162 3.66 12.60 -22.00
N ARG A 163 3.33 12.77 -20.72
CA ARG A 163 4.27 12.68 -19.58
C ARG A 163 3.78 11.66 -18.55
N PRO A 164 3.86 10.35 -18.83
CA PRO A 164 3.49 9.33 -17.85
C PRO A 164 4.47 9.33 -16.68
N GLY A 165 4.00 8.96 -15.50
CA GLY A 165 4.84 8.90 -14.30
C GLY A 165 4.02 8.88 -13.01
N ASN A 166 4.74 9.02 -11.90
CA ASN A 166 4.14 9.07 -10.56
C ASN A 166 4.24 10.50 -10.03
N VAL A 167 3.16 11.01 -9.45
CA VAL A 167 3.10 12.37 -8.88
C VAL A 167 2.54 12.35 -7.47
N TRP A 168 3.00 13.28 -6.64
CA TRP A 168 2.33 13.61 -5.39
C TRP A 168 1.10 14.48 -5.68
N ALA A 169 -0.09 13.94 -5.44
CA ALA A 169 -1.35 14.63 -5.64
C ALA A 169 -2.02 14.94 -4.30
N ARG A 170 -2.38 16.22 -4.09
CA ARG A 170 -3.18 16.62 -2.93
C ARG A 170 -4.55 15.98 -2.97
N LEU A 171 -5.06 15.56 -1.83
CA LEU A 171 -6.44 15.07 -1.71
C LEU A 171 -7.41 16.19 -2.12
N GLY A 172 -8.34 15.86 -3.02
CA GLY A 172 -9.28 16.83 -3.60
C GLY A 172 -8.80 17.49 -4.90
N THR A 173 -7.56 17.22 -5.34
CA THR A 173 -7.09 17.67 -6.67
C THR A 173 -7.99 17.09 -7.76
N PRO A 174 -8.58 17.91 -8.64
CA PRO A 174 -9.41 17.40 -9.71
C PRO A 174 -8.61 16.51 -10.67
N VAL A 175 -9.20 15.39 -11.08
CA VAL A 175 -8.63 14.47 -12.10
C VAL A 175 -8.17 15.25 -13.35
N ARG A 176 -8.98 16.21 -13.82
CA ARG A 176 -8.64 17.08 -14.96
C ARG A 176 -7.33 17.85 -14.77
N HIS A 177 -7.02 18.27 -13.55
CA HIS A 177 -5.81 19.02 -13.27
C HIS A 177 -4.59 18.12 -13.42
N LEU A 178 -4.65 16.91 -12.87
CA LEU A 178 -3.60 15.91 -13.02
C LEU A 178 -3.43 15.45 -14.47
N LEU A 179 -4.52 15.30 -15.23
CA LEU A 179 -4.44 14.98 -16.67
C LEU A 179 -3.78 16.10 -17.48
N ASN A 180 -4.14 17.36 -17.22
CA ASN A 180 -3.53 18.50 -17.89
C ASN A 180 -2.04 18.59 -17.55
N ASP A 181 -1.66 18.38 -16.28
CA ASP A 181 -0.27 18.29 -15.87
C ASP A 181 0.46 17.11 -16.55
N ALA A 182 -0.19 15.96 -16.73
CA ALA A 182 0.36 14.85 -17.50
C ALA A 182 0.48 15.14 -19.01
N GLY A 183 -0.02 16.29 -19.49
CA GLY A 183 -0.11 16.62 -20.91
C GLY A 183 -1.04 15.67 -21.65
N PHE A 184 -2.25 15.51 -21.14
CA PHE A 184 -3.29 14.69 -21.74
C PHE A 184 -3.72 15.26 -23.10
N CYS A 185 -3.55 14.44 -24.15
CA CYS A 185 -4.00 14.70 -25.50
C CYS A 185 -5.06 13.66 -25.86
N PRO A 186 -6.36 14.02 -25.87
CA PRO A 186 -7.39 13.09 -26.30
C PRO A 186 -7.10 12.66 -27.74
N ALA A 187 -7.22 11.36 -28.03
CA ALA A 187 -7.19 10.89 -29.41
C ALA A 187 -8.25 11.67 -30.21
N PRO A 188 -8.00 12.02 -31.49
CA PRO A 188 -9.02 12.62 -32.33
C PRO A 188 -10.27 11.75 -32.24
N SER A 189 -11.41 12.34 -31.92
CA SER A 189 -12.69 11.65 -31.94
C SER A 189 -12.85 11.00 -33.31
N GLN A 190 -12.75 9.68 -33.38
CA GLN A 190 -13.15 8.92 -34.57
C GLN A 190 -14.68 8.95 -34.59
N TRP A 191 -15.22 9.95 -35.29
CA TRP A 191 -16.60 9.95 -35.75
C TRP A 191 -16.62 9.41 -37.18
#